data_AF-A0A3B9ZGJ2-F1
#
_entry.id   AF-A0A3B9ZGJ2-F1
#
_cell.length_a   1.000
_cell.length_b   1.000
_cell.length_c   1.000
_cell.angle_alpha   90.00
_cell.angle_beta   90.00
_cell.angle_gamma   90.00
#
_symmetry.space_group_name_H-M   'P 1'
#
loop_
_entity.id
_entity.type
_entity.pdbx_description
1 polymer ?
#
loop_
_entity_poly.entity_id
_entity_poly.type
_entity_poly.pdbx_seq_one_letter_code
_entity_poly.pdbx_strand_id
1 'polypeptide(L)'
;MRSKKIIFLCFLTLSIAVLPLLCLSTSTQQCINYNCRTIIVPLYLKVLNFLDRHCNYIRLTNEIIGRESLPQQKVLALLSWTYRNIHKLPDGAEVVDDHVWNIIIRRFGTNDQSADVFSTLCNYAGLSSFYQLISAIDDREKIPLSFVKIDKEWHVFDTYHGVYFLNSKNGLASIHDIKKGDCKIAVFVDEGISLFDYRHYFPNLPDIPVVGLHRANIQSPIRRLKFALEKFAR
;
A
#
# COMPACT_ATOMS: atom_id res chain seq x y z
N MET A 1 -40.86 27.03 -8.08
CA MET A 1 -39.92 27.27 -9.21
C MET A 1 -38.83 28.30 -8.90
N ARG A 2 -39.13 29.42 -8.19
CA ARG A 2 -38.15 30.47 -7.87
C ARG A 2 -36.99 30.00 -6.97
N SER A 3 -37.26 29.16 -5.96
CA SER A 3 -36.24 28.58 -5.09
C SER A 3 -35.24 27.67 -5.82
N LYS A 4 -35.72 26.83 -6.75
CA LYS A 4 -34.85 25.96 -7.57
C LYS A 4 -33.90 26.76 -8.47
N LYS A 5 -34.34 27.90 -9.02
CA LYS A 5 -33.49 28.81 -9.81
C LYS A 5 -32.42 29.48 -8.95
N ILE A 6 -32.75 29.90 -7.74
CA ILE A 6 -31.79 30.50 -6.80
C ILE A 6 -30.73 29.47 -6.38
N ILE A 7 -31.15 28.25 -6.01
CA ILE A 7 -30.22 27.17 -5.65
C ILE A 7 -29.28 26.85 -6.82
N PHE A 8 -29.81 26.74 -8.04
CA PHE A 8 -29.00 26.51 -9.24
C PHE A 8 -27.98 27.63 -9.46
N LEU A 9 -28.39 28.90 -9.33
CA LEU A 9 -27.50 30.04 -9.50
C LEU A 9 -26.41 30.08 -8.43
N CYS A 10 -26.74 29.82 -7.16
CA CYS A 10 -25.78 29.69 -6.07
C CYS A 10 -24.76 28.57 -6.32
N PHE A 11 -25.22 27.42 -6.84
CA PHE A 11 -24.32 26.32 -7.18
C PHE A 11 -23.39 26.67 -8.35
N LEU A 12 -23.92 27.36 -9.37
CA LEU A 12 -23.14 27.80 -10.52
C LEU A 12 -22.09 28.84 -10.13
N THR A 13 -22.46 29.84 -9.32
CA THR A 13 -21.50 30.86 -8.84
C THR A 13 -20.42 30.24 -7.97
N LEU A 14 -20.78 29.32 -7.08
CA LEU A 14 -19.81 28.57 -6.28
C LEU A 14 -18.86 27.75 -7.18
N SER A 15 -19.39 27.07 -8.19
CA SER A 15 -18.59 26.28 -9.13
C SER A 15 -17.58 27.16 -9.88
N ILE A 16 -18.01 28.33 -10.37
CA ILE A 16 -17.14 29.29 -11.05
C ILE A 16 -16.08 29.84 -10.08
N ALA A 17 -16.44 30.13 -8.82
CA ALA A 17 -15.51 30.64 -7.82
C ALA A 17 -14.41 29.63 -7.44
N VAL A 18 -14.64 28.33 -7.62
CA VAL A 18 -13.65 27.27 -7.36
C VAL A 18 -12.64 27.11 -8.51
N LEU A 19 -13.00 27.49 -9.75
CA LEU A 19 -12.11 27.33 -10.91
C LEU A 19 -10.74 28.02 -10.76
N PRO A 20 -10.63 29.26 -10.25
CA PRO A 20 -9.32 29.88 -10.00
C PRO A 20 -8.47 29.12 -8.97
N LEU A 21 -9.11 28.54 -7.94
CA LEU A 21 -8.40 27.75 -6.92
C LEU A 21 -7.77 26.49 -7.54
N LEU A 22 -8.45 25.88 -8.50
CA LEU A 22 -7.96 24.72 -9.23
C LEU A 22 -6.73 25.02 -10.12
N CYS A 23 -6.50 26.29 -10.46
CA CYS A 23 -5.30 26.73 -11.19
C CYS A 23 -4.11 27.06 -10.28
N LEU A 24 -4.25 27.00 -8.96
CA LEU A 24 -3.15 27.24 -8.03
C LEU A 24 -2.03 26.22 -8.25
N SER A 25 -0.79 26.70 -8.22
CA SER A 25 0.38 25.83 -8.34
C SER A 25 0.58 25.02 -7.06
N THR A 26 0.89 23.74 -7.22
CA THR A 26 1.22 22.81 -6.15
C THR A 26 2.46 22.01 -6.53
N SER A 27 3.00 21.21 -5.62
CA SER A 27 4.16 20.37 -5.88
C SER A 27 3.85 18.88 -5.76
N THR A 28 4.62 18.08 -6.49
CA THR A 28 4.80 16.64 -6.28
C THR A 28 6.29 16.31 -6.28
N GLN A 29 6.68 15.17 -5.74
CA GLN A 29 8.07 14.70 -5.72
C GLN A 29 8.22 13.46 -6.58
N GLN A 30 9.38 13.33 -7.22
CA GLN A 30 9.85 12.13 -7.87
C GLN A 30 11.33 11.97 -7.54
N CYS A 31 11.73 10.77 -7.16
CA CYS A 31 13.11 10.42 -6.87
C CYS A 31 13.59 9.40 -7.89
N ILE A 32 14.77 9.61 -8.47
CA ILE A 32 15.44 8.66 -9.36
C ILE A 32 16.82 8.38 -8.77
N ASN A 33 17.10 7.12 -8.50
CA ASN A 33 18.30 6.68 -7.77
C ASN A 33 18.50 7.51 -6.48
N TYR A 34 17.42 7.66 -5.71
CA TYR A 34 17.36 8.43 -4.46
C TYR A 34 17.58 9.95 -4.60
N ASN A 35 17.78 10.46 -5.81
CA ASN A 35 17.86 11.90 -6.07
C ASN A 35 16.45 12.45 -6.35
N CYS A 36 15.92 13.20 -5.39
CA CYS A 36 14.57 13.73 -5.44
C CYS A 36 14.48 15.10 -6.12
N ARG A 37 13.55 15.23 -7.06
CA ARG A 37 13.18 16.49 -7.69
C ARG A 37 11.74 16.86 -7.37
N THR A 38 11.51 18.15 -7.19
CA THR A 38 10.17 18.72 -7.03
C THR A 38 9.63 19.13 -8.39
N ILE A 39 8.43 18.66 -8.73
CA ILE A 39 7.72 19.00 -9.96
C ILE A 39 6.54 19.89 -9.57
N ILE A 40 6.44 21.07 -10.19
CA ILE A 40 5.31 21.98 -9.99
C ILE A 40 4.18 21.59 -10.94
N VAL A 41 2.99 21.39 -10.39
CA VAL A 41 1.78 21.02 -11.13
C VAL A 41 0.59 21.83 -10.66
N PRO A 42 -0.33 22.23 -11.56
CA PRO A 42 -1.59 22.85 -11.16
C PRO A 42 -2.43 21.94 -10.25
N LEU A 43 -3.19 22.53 -9.33
CA LEU A 43 -4.02 21.79 -8.38
C LEU A 43 -5.03 20.87 -9.10
N TYR A 44 -5.65 21.32 -10.19
CA TYR A 44 -6.61 20.51 -10.95
C TYR A 44 -5.96 19.22 -11.46
N LEU A 45 -4.72 19.30 -11.98
CA LEU A 45 -4.02 18.14 -12.50
C LEU A 45 -3.68 17.16 -11.38
N LYS A 46 -3.30 17.68 -10.21
CA LYS A 46 -3.05 16.87 -9.02
C LYS A 46 -4.31 16.14 -8.54
N VAL A 47 -5.47 16.82 -8.56
CA VAL A 47 -6.78 16.23 -8.21
C VAL A 47 -7.18 15.16 -9.22
N LEU A 48 -7.10 15.45 -10.53
CA LEU A 48 -7.43 14.49 -11.58
C LEU A 48 -6.54 13.25 -11.49
N ASN A 49 -5.23 13.41 -11.37
CA ASN A 49 -4.29 12.30 -11.20
C ASN A 49 -4.58 11.47 -9.94
N PHE A 50 -5.04 12.11 -8.86
CA PHE A 50 -5.40 11.40 -7.65
C PHE A 50 -6.69 10.58 -7.80
N LEU A 51 -7.72 11.14 -8.44
CA LEU A 51 -8.98 10.44 -8.71
C LEU A 51 -8.80 9.31 -9.72
N ASP A 52 -8.03 9.53 -10.77
CA ASP A 52 -7.70 8.50 -11.77
C ASP A 52 -7.04 7.29 -11.11
N ARG A 53 -5.98 7.51 -10.31
CA ARG A 53 -5.34 6.44 -9.53
C ARG A 53 -6.32 5.75 -8.59
N HIS A 54 -7.18 6.50 -7.91
CA HIS A 54 -8.16 5.92 -6.99
C HIS A 54 -9.10 4.93 -7.70
N CYS A 55 -9.68 5.34 -8.84
CA CYS A 55 -10.55 4.48 -9.66
C CYS A 55 -9.79 3.25 -10.19
N ASN A 56 -8.55 3.47 -10.62
CA ASN A 56 -7.68 2.41 -11.10
C ASN A 56 -7.33 1.37 -10.02
N TYR A 57 -7.03 1.80 -8.79
CA TYR A 57 -6.84 0.87 -7.68
C TYR A 57 -8.10 0.06 -7.37
N ILE A 58 -9.28 0.69 -7.31
CA ILE A 58 -10.55 -0.01 -7.09
C ILE A 58 -10.74 -1.10 -8.16
N ARG A 59 -10.59 -0.72 -9.43
CA ARG A 59 -10.76 -1.64 -10.56
C ARG A 59 -9.80 -2.82 -10.48
N LEU A 60 -8.50 -2.53 -10.35
CA LEU A 60 -7.46 -3.57 -10.28
C LEU A 60 -7.69 -4.49 -9.08
N THR A 61 -8.00 -3.92 -7.91
CA THR A 61 -8.21 -4.71 -6.69
C THR A 61 -9.39 -5.66 -6.86
N ASN A 62 -10.50 -5.18 -7.40
CA ASN A 62 -11.69 -5.99 -7.67
C ASN A 62 -11.43 -7.07 -8.73
N GLU A 63 -10.59 -6.78 -9.74
CA GLU A 63 -10.17 -7.75 -10.75
C GLU A 63 -9.35 -8.89 -10.12
N ILE A 64 -8.41 -8.56 -9.23
CA ILE A 64 -7.55 -9.56 -8.57
C ILE A 64 -8.35 -10.44 -7.61
N ILE A 65 -9.20 -9.85 -6.75
CA ILE A 65 -9.95 -10.61 -5.75
C ILE A 65 -11.20 -11.29 -6.34
N GLY A 66 -11.65 -10.87 -7.52
CA GLY A 66 -12.85 -11.39 -8.16
C GLY A 66 -14.08 -11.35 -7.24
N ARG A 67 -14.64 -12.52 -6.93
CA ARG A 67 -15.80 -12.67 -6.03
C ARG A 67 -15.43 -13.15 -4.62
N GLU A 68 -14.14 -13.20 -4.29
CA GLU A 68 -13.68 -13.69 -2.99
C GLU A 68 -14.21 -12.81 -1.86
N SER A 69 -14.83 -13.43 -0.86
CA SER A 69 -15.38 -12.73 0.31
C SER A 69 -14.52 -12.91 1.54
N LEU A 70 -13.81 -14.04 1.66
CA LEU A 70 -13.00 -14.35 2.84
C LEU A 70 -11.73 -13.48 2.87
N PRO A 71 -11.45 -12.75 3.96
CA PRO A 71 -10.26 -11.92 4.10
C PRO A 71 -8.95 -12.65 3.77
N GLN A 72 -8.78 -13.88 4.26
CA GLN A 72 -7.58 -14.69 4.00
C GLN A 72 -7.39 -14.99 2.51
N GLN A 73 -8.46 -15.34 1.79
CA GLN A 73 -8.40 -15.61 0.34
C GLN A 73 -8.06 -14.35 -0.45
N LYS A 74 -8.67 -13.20 -0.09
CA LYS A 74 -8.34 -11.90 -0.69
C LYS A 74 -6.86 -11.56 -0.53
N VAL A 75 -6.31 -11.69 0.68
CA VAL A 75 -4.90 -11.40 0.95
C VAL A 75 -3.98 -12.29 0.13
N LEU A 76 -4.25 -13.59 0.08
CA LEU A 76 -3.43 -14.53 -0.67
C LEU A 76 -3.51 -14.28 -2.18
N ALA A 77 -4.68 -13.93 -2.72
CA ALA A 77 -4.83 -13.53 -4.12
C ALA A 77 -4.02 -12.26 -4.44
N LEU A 78 -4.09 -11.25 -3.57
CA LEU A 78 -3.33 -10.00 -3.72
C LEU A 78 -1.82 -10.22 -3.59
N LEU A 79 -1.38 -11.08 -2.67
CA LEU A 79 0.02 -11.43 -2.50
C LEU A 79 0.54 -12.17 -3.74
N SER A 80 -0.20 -13.18 -4.20
CA SER A 80 0.14 -13.92 -5.41
C SER A 80 0.20 -13.01 -6.63
N TRP A 81 -0.75 -12.09 -6.77
CA TRP A 81 -0.76 -11.14 -7.88
C TRP A 81 0.45 -10.20 -7.80
N THR A 82 0.72 -9.63 -6.62
CA THR A 82 1.85 -8.71 -6.43
C THR A 82 3.16 -9.39 -6.76
N TYR A 83 3.42 -10.57 -6.19
CA TYR A 83 4.63 -11.33 -6.44
C TYR A 83 4.83 -11.68 -7.92
N ARG A 84 3.76 -12.05 -8.62
CA ARG A 84 3.82 -12.43 -10.06
C ARG A 84 3.93 -11.25 -11.02
N ASN A 85 3.47 -10.05 -10.62
CA ASN A 85 3.35 -8.89 -11.52
C ASN A 85 4.30 -7.74 -11.18
N ILE A 86 4.88 -7.71 -9.98
CA ILE A 86 5.91 -6.74 -9.59
C ILE A 86 7.25 -7.46 -9.55
N HIS A 87 7.93 -7.44 -10.68
CA HIS A 87 9.22 -8.08 -10.85
C HIS A 87 10.32 -7.34 -10.10
N LYS A 88 11.34 -8.11 -9.73
CA LYS A 88 12.57 -7.60 -9.14
C LYS A 88 13.23 -6.63 -10.11
N LEU A 89 13.65 -5.47 -9.60
CA LEU A 89 14.40 -4.51 -10.39
C LEU A 89 15.71 -5.16 -10.88
N PRO A 90 16.01 -5.16 -12.19
CA PRO A 90 17.26 -5.70 -12.71
C PRO A 90 18.48 -4.93 -12.19
N ASP A 91 19.62 -5.61 -12.10
CA ASP A 91 20.88 -4.97 -11.69
C ASP A 91 21.23 -3.80 -12.63
N GLY A 92 21.60 -2.67 -12.04
CA GLY A 92 21.95 -1.45 -12.77
C GLY A 92 20.77 -0.64 -13.32
N ALA A 93 19.53 -1.10 -13.18
CA ALA A 93 18.36 -0.32 -13.56
C ALA A 93 18.07 0.81 -12.56
N GLU A 94 17.44 1.88 -13.04
CA GLU A 94 17.13 3.04 -12.20
C GLU A 94 16.02 2.75 -11.18
N VAL A 95 16.27 3.11 -9.92
CA VAL A 95 15.26 3.09 -8.87
C VAL A 95 14.43 4.35 -8.98
N VAL A 96 13.21 4.25 -9.50
CA VAL A 96 12.28 5.39 -9.62
C VAL A 96 11.25 5.30 -8.48
N ASP A 97 11.21 6.28 -7.57
CA ASP A 97 10.18 6.39 -6.53
C ASP A 97 9.32 7.63 -6.74
N ASP A 98 8.02 7.43 -6.86
CA ASP A 98 7.02 8.47 -7.02
C ASP A 98 5.65 8.06 -6.42
N HIS A 99 4.73 7.56 -7.23
CA HIS A 99 3.43 7.08 -6.79
C HIS A 99 3.37 5.56 -6.96
N VAL A 100 2.78 4.87 -5.98
CA VAL A 100 2.64 3.40 -5.98
C VAL A 100 1.99 2.88 -7.27
N TRP A 101 1.08 3.66 -7.87
CA TRP A 101 0.45 3.31 -9.14
C TRP A 101 1.44 3.20 -10.31
N ASN A 102 2.50 4.00 -10.31
CA ASN A 102 3.53 3.92 -11.35
C ASN A 102 4.36 2.65 -11.23
N ILE A 103 4.54 2.13 -10.00
CA ILE A 103 5.16 0.81 -9.75
C ILE A 103 4.31 -0.29 -10.38
N ILE A 104 2.98 -0.23 -10.19
CA ILE A 104 2.02 -1.16 -10.78
C ILE A 104 2.07 -1.12 -12.32
N ILE A 105 2.07 0.08 -12.91
CA ILE A 105 2.13 0.24 -14.37
C ILE A 105 3.43 -0.34 -14.92
N ARG A 106 4.57 0.00 -14.32
CA ARG A 106 5.88 -0.41 -14.84
C ARG A 106 6.26 -1.86 -14.51
N ARG A 107 5.60 -2.48 -13.53
CA ARG A 107 5.81 -3.89 -13.12
C ARG A 107 7.20 -4.23 -12.59
N PHE A 108 7.99 -3.23 -12.22
CA PHE A 108 9.30 -3.41 -11.61
C PHE A 108 9.42 -2.58 -10.34
N GLY A 109 10.02 -3.16 -9.30
CA GLY A 109 10.29 -2.44 -8.09
C GLY A 109 11.31 -3.12 -7.18
N THR A 110 11.81 -2.34 -6.23
CA THR A 110 12.58 -2.81 -5.08
C THR A 110 11.67 -3.54 -4.07
N ASN A 111 12.27 -4.18 -3.07
CA ASN A 111 11.54 -4.96 -2.05
C ASN A 111 10.51 -4.11 -1.28
N ASP A 112 10.85 -2.88 -0.94
CA ASP A 112 9.96 -1.93 -0.25
C ASP A 112 8.84 -1.42 -1.16
N GLN A 113 9.13 -1.22 -2.45
CA GLN A 113 8.15 -0.87 -3.47
C GLN A 113 7.11 -1.97 -3.68
N SER A 114 7.55 -3.24 -3.70
CA SER A 114 6.63 -4.39 -3.72
C SER A 114 5.74 -4.41 -2.47
N ALA A 115 6.33 -4.17 -1.29
CA ALA A 115 5.59 -4.11 -0.03
C ALA A 115 4.55 -2.97 0.01
N ASP A 116 4.87 -1.81 -0.57
CA ASP A 116 3.94 -0.67 -0.69
C ASP A 116 2.79 -0.95 -1.67
N VAL A 117 3.07 -1.59 -2.81
CA VAL A 117 2.03 -2.04 -3.76
C VAL A 117 1.04 -2.98 -3.08
N PHE A 118 1.54 -4.06 -2.46
CA PHE A 118 0.70 -5.04 -1.79
C PHE A 118 -0.14 -4.40 -0.67
N SER A 119 0.50 -3.61 0.20
CA SER A 119 -0.19 -2.95 1.31
C SER A 119 -1.26 -1.98 0.81
N THR A 120 -1.00 -1.27 -0.28
CA THR A 120 -1.97 -0.38 -0.93
C THR A 120 -3.16 -1.19 -1.45
N LEU A 121 -2.95 -2.28 -2.19
CA LEU A 121 -4.04 -3.10 -2.71
C LEU A 121 -4.87 -3.75 -1.59
N CYS A 122 -4.22 -4.24 -0.53
CA CYS A 122 -4.93 -4.75 0.66
C CYS A 122 -5.86 -3.69 1.28
N ASN A 123 -5.39 -2.44 1.38
CA ASN A 123 -6.21 -1.33 1.87
C ASN A 123 -7.42 -1.04 0.98
N TYR A 124 -7.26 -1.16 -0.34
CA TYR A 124 -8.37 -1.04 -1.30
C TYR A 124 -9.34 -2.23 -1.24
N ALA A 125 -8.87 -3.42 -0.82
CA ALA A 125 -9.70 -4.60 -0.58
C ALA A 125 -10.46 -4.57 0.76
N GLY A 126 -10.33 -3.47 1.53
CA GLY A 126 -10.96 -3.29 2.83
C GLY A 126 -10.17 -3.88 4.00
N LEU A 127 -8.92 -4.26 3.79
CA LEU A 127 -8.07 -4.88 4.80
C LEU A 127 -7.05 -3.86 5.31
N SER A 128 -7.00 -3.65 6.63
CA SER A 128 -6.02 -2.74 7.22
C SER A 128 -4.62 -3.28 7.00
N SER A 129 -3.80 -2.53 6.27
CA SER A 129 -2.44 -2.96 5.93
C SER A 129 -1.44 -1.80 5.86
N PHE A 130 -0.18 -2.10 6.11
CA PHE A 130 0.98 -1.23 5.96
C PHE A 130 2.24 -2.10 5.78
N TYR A 131 3.38 -1.49 5.48
CA TYR A 131 4.67 -2.17 5.55
C TYR A 131 5.63 -1.39 6.44
N GLN A 132 6.64 -2.08 6.97
CA GLN A 132 7.70 -1.51 7.78
C GLN A 132 9.02 -2.27 7.56
N LEU A 133 10.13 -1.57 7.70
CA LEU A 133 11.46 -2.18 7.76
C LEU A 133 11.67 -2.87 9.12
N ILE A 134 11.95 -4.17 9.11
CA ILE A 134 12.23 -4.99 10.29
C ILE A 134 13.73 -5.30 10.32
N SER A 135 14.39 -4.97 11.42
CA SER A 135 15.80 -5.30 11.66
C SER A 135 15.99 -6.79 11.93
N ALA A 136 17.10 -7.33 11.45
CA ALA A 136 17.64 -8.58 11.97
C ALA A 136 18.10 -8.43 13.44
N ILE A 137 18.31 -9.54 14.16
CA ILE A 137 18.76 -9.56 15.57
C ILE A 137 20.07 -8.77 15.77
N ASP A 138 20.93 -8.71 14.77
CA ASP A 138 22.21 -8.00 14.84
C ASP A 138 22.15 -6.53 14.39
N ASP A 139 20.96 -6.04 14.03
CA ASP A 139 20.66 -4.70 13.50
C ASP A 139 21.42 -4.29 12.22
N ARG A 140 22.13 -5.22 11.56
CA ARG A 140 22.93 -4.92 10.37
C ARG A 140 22.11 -4.91 9.08
N GLU A 141 21.04 -5.69 9.06
CA GLU A 141 20.17 -5.85 7.90
C GLU A 141 18.73 -5.49 8.25
N LYS A 142 18.03 -4.87 7.30
CA LYS A 142 16.60 -4.57 7.40
C LYS A 142 15.88 -5.05 6.16
N ILE A 143 14.73 -5.69 6.36
CA ILE A 143 13.85 -6.09 5.27
C ILE A 143 12.48 -5.42 5.39
N PRO A 144 11.85 -5.01 4.28
CA PRO A 144 10.48 -4.55 4.29
C PRO A 144 9.54 -5.74 4.42
N LEU A 145 8.76 -5.77 5.50
CA LEU A 145 7.67 -6.73 5.69
C LEU A 145 6.33 -6.00 5.67
N SER A 146 5.35 -6.62 5.02
CA SER A 146 3.98 -6.15 4.98
C SER A 146 3.16 -6.80 6.09
N PHE A 147 2.29 -6.01 6.69
CA PHE A 147 1.42 -6.40 7.79
C PHE A 147 -0.02 -6.23 7.34
N VAL A 148 -0.86 -7.25 7.54
CA VAL A 148 -2.29 -7.20 7.23
C VAL A 148 -3.09 -7.69 8.41
N LYS A 149 -4.13 -6.94 8.78
CA LYS A 149 -5.05 -7.32 9.86
C LYS A 149 -6.14 -8.24 9.34
N ILE A 150 -6.23 -9.45 9.89
CA ILE A 150 -7.26 -10.45 9.59
C ILE A 150 -7.82 -10.95 10.93
N ASP A 151 -9.14 -10.99 11.09
CA ASP A 151 -9.80 -11.49 12.31
C ASP A 151 -9.25 -10.93 13.63
N LYS A 152 -8.89 -9.63 13.61
CA LYS A 152 -8.29 -8.84 14.71
C LYS A 152 -6.81 -9.08 14.98
N GLU A 153 -6.19 -10.08 14.36
CA GLU A 153 -4.76 -10.37 14.46
C GLU A 153 -3.98 -9.78 13.29
N TRP A 154 -2.68 -9.54 13.51
CA TRP A 154 -1.77 -9.07 12.48
C TRP A 154 -0.98 -10.24 11.90
N HIS A 155 -0.95 -10.31 10.57
CA HIS A 155 -0.22 -11.33 9.82
C HIS A 155 0.89 -10.68 9.00
N VAL A 156 1.98 -11.41 8.81
CA VAL A 156 3.21 -10.93 8.18
C VAL A 156 3.38 -11.55 6.80
N PHE A 157 3.84 -10.74 5.84
CA PHE A 157 4.06 -11.15 4.46
C PHE A 157 5.34 -10.52 3.93
N ASP A 158 6.14 -11.31 3.21
CA ASP A 158 7.21 -10.78 2.37
C ASP A 158 6.79 -10.92 0.91
N THR A 159 6.40 -9.77 0.37
CA THR A 159 5.80 -9.66 -0.96
C THR A 159 6.81 -9.85 -2.08
N TYR A 160 8.07 -9.50 -1.83
CA TYR A 160 9.15 -9.56 -2.80
C TYR A 160 9.61 -11.00 -3.06
N HIS A 161 9.49 -11.85 -2.04
CA HIS A 161 9.77 -13.28 -2.11
C HIS A 161 8.51 -14.15 -2.22
N GLY A 162 7.31 -13.55 -2.20
CA GLY A 162 6.05 -14.29 -2.26
C GLY A 162 5.84 -15.20 -1.04
N VAL A 163 6.39 -14.80 0.12
CA VAL A 163 6.40 -15.57 1.36
C VAL A 163 5.25 -15.13 2.27
N TYR A 164 4.63 -16.13 2.89
CA TYR A 164 3.69 -15.98 3.99
C TYR A 164 3.95 -17.06 5.05
N PHE A 165 3.37 -16.90 6.22
CA PHE A 165 3.62 -17.81 7.35
C PHE A 165 2.33 -18.55 7.71
N LEU A 166 2.45 -19.85 7.96
CA LEU A 166 1.38 -20.73 8.41
C LEU A 166 1.63 -21.19 9.83
N ASN A 167 0.59 -21.31 10.66
CA ASN A 167 0.69 -21.92 11.98
C ASN A 167 0.52 -23.45 11.90
N SER A 168 0.66 -24.12 13.04
CA SER A 168 0.48 -25.56 13.22
C SER A 168 -0.88 -26.10 12.75
N LYS A 169 -1.89 -25.25 12.62
CA LYS A 169 -3.23 -25.59 12.12
C LYS A 169 -3.39 -25.35 10.61
N ASN A 170 -2.31 -25.05 9.89
CA ASN A 170 -2.31 -24.64 8.48
C ASN A 170 -3.12 -23.36 8.18
N GLY A 171 -3.45 -22.56 9.20
CA GLY A 171 -3.98 -21.20 9.02
C GLY A 171 -2.84 -20.19 8.87
N LEU A 172 -3.13 -18.96 8.44
CA LEU A 172 -2.12 -17.90 8.46
C LEU A 172 -1.64 -17.65 9.89
N ALA A 173 -0.33 -17.70 10.11
CA ALA A 173 0.28 -17.39 11.40
C ALA A 173 0.15 -15.89 11.68
N SER A 174 -0.31 -15.55 12.87
CA SER A 174 -0.26 -14.18 13.39
C SER A 174 1.16 -13.83 13.86
N ILE A 175 1.44 -12.54 14.11
CA ILE A 175 2.68 -12.12 14.78
C ILE A 175 2.85 -12.85 16.12
N HIS A 176 1.74 -13.06 16.86
CA HIS A 176 1.76 -13.78 18.13
C HIS A 176 2.19 -15.24 17.97
N ASP A 177 1.68 -15.91 16.95
CA ASP A 177 2.07 -17.29 16.62
C ASP A 177 3.55 -17.34 16.24
N ILE A 178 4.01 -16.42 15.39
CA ILE A 178 5.42 -16.32 14.96
C ILE A 178 6.34 -16.10 16.16
N LYS A 179 6.00 -15.17 17.06
CA LYS A 179 6.79 -14.90 18.28
C LYS A 179 6.86 -16.10 19.24
N LYS A 180 5.85 -16.98 19.22
CA LYS A 180 5.84 -18.24 19.97
C LYS A 180 6.55 -19.40 19.27
N GLY A 181 7.05 -19.18 18.05
CA GLY A 181 7.64 -20.22 17.23
C GLY A 181 6.62 -21.13 16.53
N ASP A 182 5.32 -20.83 16.62
CA ASP A 182 4.28 -21.56 15.89
C ASP A 182 4.14 -20.98 14.46
N CYS A 183 5.20 -21.16 13.67
CA CYS A 183 5.19 -20.73 12.28
C CYS A 183 6.00 -21.65 11.35
N LYS A 184 5.46 -21.86 10.16
CA LYS A 184 6.07 -22.52 9.01
C LYS A 184 6.05 -21.56 7.84
N ILE A 185 7.20 -21.42 7.17
CA ILE A 185 7.33 -20.58 5.97
C ILE A 185 6.60 -21.29 4.81
N ALA A 186 5.81 -20.53 4.07
CA ALA A 186 5.16 -20.95 2.84
C ALA A 186 5.45 -19.94 1.71
N VAL A 187 5.57 -20.44 0.49
CA VAL A 187 5.92 -19.67 -0.72
C VAL A 187 4.99 -20.02 -1.87
N PHE A 188 4.74 -19.07 -2.77
CA PHE A 188 3.92 -19.32 -3.97
C PHE A 188 4.64 -20.10 -5.08
N VAL A 189 5.97 -20.17 -5.07
CA VAL A 189 6.77 -20.91 -6.07
C VAL A 189 7.95 -21.59 -5.37
N ASP A 190 8.14 -22.87 -5.69
CA ASP A 190 9.20 -23.75 -5.18
C ASP A 190 10.55 -23.52 -5.92
N GLU A 191 10.81 -22.28 -6.33
CA GLU A 191 11.99 -21.90 -7.12
C GLU A 191 13.17 -21.66 -6.19
N GLY A 192 13.72 -22.73 -5.62
CA GLY A 192 15.10 -22.76 -5.10
C GLY A 192 15.53 -21.57 -4.24
N ILE A 193 14.59 -20.91 -3.56
CA ILE A 193 14.88 -19.78 -2.68
C ILE A 193 15.72 -20.42 -1.58
N SER A 194 17.03 -20.12 -1.59
CA SER A 194 17.87 -20.25 -0.40
C SER A 194 17.04 -19.68 0.74
N LEU A 195 16.50 -20.55 1.60
CA LEU A 195 15.54 -20.21 2.64
C LEU A 195 16.04 -18.97 3.35
N PHE A 196 15.47 -17.81 2.99
CA PHE A 196 15.82 -16.56 3.64
C PHE A 196 15.48 -16.79 5.11
N ASP A 197 16.47 -16.68 5.99
CA ASP A 197 16.27 -17.11 7.37
C ASP A 197 15.52 -16.02 8.16
N TYR A 198 14.20 -15.99 7.96
CA TYR A 198 13.28 -15.06 8.60
C TYR A 198 13.35 -15.12 10.13
N ARG A 199 13.86 -16.21 10.72
CA ARG A 199 13.99 -16.34 12.18
C ARG A 199 14.88 -15.26 12.76
N HIS A 200 15.83 -14.73 11.98
CA HIS A 200 16.67 -13.60 12.37
C HIS A 200 15.89 -12.29 12.55
N TYR A 201 14.65 -12.19 12.08
CA TYR A 201 13.83 -10.97 12.14
C TYR A 201 12.66 -11.09 13.13
N PHE A 202 12.26 -12.31 13.49
CA PHE A 202 11.10 -12.56 14.35
C PHE A 202 11.14 -11.87 15.72
N PRO A 203 12.28 -11.81 16.43
CA PRO A 203 12.35 -11.11 17.72
C PRO A 203 12.01 -9.62 17.62
N ASN A 204 12.27 -9.02 16.45
CA ASN A 204 12.07 -7.60 16.20
C ASN A 204 10.71 -7.29 15.52
N LEU A 205 9.81 -8.27 15.41
CA LEU A 205 8.46 -8.01 14.93
C LEU A 205 7.71 -7.08 15.90
N PRO A 206 7.06 -6.03 15.40
CA PRO A 206 6.43 -5.03 16.25
C PRO A 206 5.20 -5.59 16.96
N ASP A 207 4.95 -5.12 18.18
CA ASP A 207 3.61 -5.20 18.77
C ASP A 207 2.78 -4.05 18.19
N ILE A 208 1.71 -4.38 17.45
CA ILE A 208 0.92 -3.39 16.68
C ILE A 208 -0.45 -3.17 17.33
N PRO A 209 -0.56 -2.28 18.34
CA PRO A 209 -1.84 -2.05 19.03
C PRO A 209 -2.82 -1.24 18.16
N VAL A 210 -2.36 -0.21 17.44
CA VAL A 210 -3.18 0.65 16.58
C VAL A 210 -2.35 1.14 15.39
N VAL A 211 -2.86 0.95 14.17
CA VAL A 211 -2.19 1.45 12.96
C VAL A 211 -2.66 2.88 12.69
N GLY A 212 -1.69 3.80 12.65
CA GLY A 212 -1.91 5.17 12.21
C GLY A 212 -2.17 5.25 10.70
N LEU A 213 -2.29 6.46 10.17
CA LEU A 213 -2.45 6.65 8.73
C LEU A 213 -1.07 6.59 8.04
N HIS A 214 -0.69 5.43 7.49
CA HIS A 214 0.53 5.26 6.68
C HIS A 214 0.32 5.66 5.22
N ARG A 215 1.42 5.79 4.45
CA ARG A 215 1.40 6.12 3.00
C ARG A 215 0.40 5.25 2.24
N ALA A 216 0.40 3.94 2.46
CA ALA A 216 -0.53 3.00 1.84
C ALA A 216 -2.01 3.28 2.18
N ASN A 217 -2.31 3.76 3.40
CA ASN A 217 -3.69 4.03 3.82
C ASN A 217 -4.23 5.34 3.23
N ILE A 218 -3.38 6.34 2.99
CA ILE A 218 -3.80 7.67 2.51
C ILE A 218 -3.84 7.79 0.98
N GLN A 219 -3.80 6.66 0.26
CA GLN A 219 -3.99 6.63 -1.19
C GLN A 219 -5.47 6.79 -1.59
N SER A 220 -6.43 6.64 -0.66
CA SER A 220 -7.85 6.86 -0.95
C SER A 220 -8.31 8.27 -0.55
N PRO A 221 -9.28 8.89 -1.27
CA PRO A 221 -9.76 10.23 -0.98
C PRO A 221 -10.28 10.42 0.45
N ILE A 222 -11.10 9.49 0.93
CA ILE A 222 -11.71 9.57 2.26
C ILE A 222 -10.63 9.50 3.36
N ARG A 223 -9.68 8.56 3.23
CA ARG A 223 -8.59 8.43 4.22
C ARG A 223 -7.61 9.59 4.15
N ARG A 224 -7.35 10.13 2.95
CA ARG A 224 -6.54 11.35 2.78
C ARG A 224 -7.21 12.58 3.40
N LEU A 225 -8.52 12.72 3.25
CA LEU A 225 -9.28 13.80 3.89
C LEU A 225 -9.24 13.66 5.42
N LYS A 226 -9.50 12.45 5.95
CA LYS A 226 -9.40 12.16 7.38
C LYS A 226 -8.00 12.51 7.92
N PHE A 227 -6.94 12.10 7.21
CA PHE A 227 -5.56 12.45 7.56
C PHE A 227 -5.34 13.96 7.62
N ALA A 228 -5.82 14.71 6.64
CA ALA A 228 -5.70 16.17 6.63
C ALA A 228 -6.42 16.79 7.83
N LEU A 229 -7.64 16.36 8.13
CA LEU A 229 -8.43 16.86 9.26
C LEU A 229 -7.75 16.57 10.60
N GLU A 230 -7.24 15.34 10.81
CA GLU A 230 -6.50 14.98 12.02
C GLU A 230 -5.22 15.79 12.20
N LYS A 231 -4.57 16.19 11.10
CA LYS A 231 -3.39 17.06 11.15
C LYS A 231 -3.74 18.50 11.48
N PHE A 232 -4.89 19.01 11.01
CA PHE A 232 -5.35 20.38 11.31
C PHE A 232 -5.91 20.54 12.73
N ALA A 233 -6.39 19.45 13.35
CA ALA A 233 -6.94 19.46 14.71
C ALA A 233 -5.87 19.34 15.82
N ARG A 234 -4.59 19.25 15.44
CA ARG A 234 -3.42 19.26 16.34
C ARG A 234 -2.68 20.58 16.20
#